data_AF-A0A820YRG2-F1
#
_entry.id   AF-A0A820YRG2-F1
#
_cell.length_a   1.000
_cell.length_b   1.000
_cell.length_c   1.000
_cell.angle_alpha   90.00
_cell.angle_beta   90.00
_cell.angle_gamma   90.00
#
_symmetry.space_group_name_H-M   'P 1'
#
loop_
_entity.id
_entity.type
_entity.pdbx_description
1 polymer ?
#
loop_
_entity_poly.entity_id
_entity_poly.type
_entity_poly.pdbx_seq_one_letter_code
_entity_poly.pdbx_strand_id
1 'polypeptide(L)'
;DRWCLWCMTVRNTLCKRTIIAYCIFFFTVLLIWKYHEKSIKIEEEEDTLKQIISLSSLTTTHRTTTRIHENQKQTNPITFIEPNRLDYWLKNNSKTLGINLTAILTPKRRGKYLVYVCHENCGGWGDRLRGIMSLFMLSLMLDRNFRIEITHPCNLTHILRPNLYNWEQPIDGLVVVDPITHRRRFNLTRKMLITAPNGRKEVLTNVSQILHNNRSIDSIWSEDVLYWATNKDYFYQLSNNIFYRKKFKSYGIITKYNIKLEILFPLFYAILFR
;
A
#
# COMPACT_ATOMS: atom_id res chain seq x y z
N ASP A 1 19.37 -1.96 60.54
CA ASP A 1 20.47 -2.49 59.71
C ASP A 1 20.21 -3.75 58.88
N ARG A 2 19.20 -4.60 59.17
CA ARG A 2 18.92 -5.81 58.33
C ARG A 2 18.08 -5.57 57.07
N TRP A 3 17.47 -4.40 56.90
CA TRP A 3 16.60 -4.10 55.74
C TRP A 3 17.35 -3.57 54.50
N CYS A 4 18.58 -3.05 54.65
CA CYS A 4 19.36 -2.55 53.52
C CYS A 4 20.04 -3.67 52.70
N LEU A 5 20.42 -4.80 53.31
CA LEU A 5 21.08 -5.90 52.60
C LEU A 5 20.13 -6.67 51.66
N TRP A 6 18.84 -6.73 51.97
CA TRP A 6 17.86 -7.44 51.15
C TRP A 6 17.53 -6.68 49.85
N CYS A 7 17.50 -5.35 49.92
CA CYS A 7 17.21 -4.48 48.77
C CYS A 7 18.34 -4.46 47.73
N MET A 8 19.61 -4.59 48.15
CA MET A 8 20.75 -4.68 47.21
C MET A 8 20.84 -6.04 46.51
N THR A 9 20.41 -7.12 47.15
CA THR A 9 20.48 -8.47 46.57
C THR A 9 19.42 -8.70 45.49
N VAL A 10 18.20 -8.17 45.68
CA VAL A 10 17.08 -8.29 44.71
C VAL A 10 17.30 -7.41 43.46
N ARG A 11 17.96 -6.26 43.60
CA ARG A 11 18.26 -5.37 42.46
C ARG A 11 19.32 -5.95 41.51
N ASN A 12 20.23 -6.76 42.05
CA ASN A 12 21.31 -7.39 41.29
C ASN A 12 20.82 -8.60 40.47
N THR A 13 19.81 -9.32 40.95
CA THR A 13 19.21 -10.46 40.22
C THR A 13 18.26 -10.01 39.11
N LEU A 14 17.51 -8.91 39.31
CA LEU A 14 16.67 -8.33 38.26
C LEU A 14 17.51 -7.77 37.09
N CYS A 15 18.59 -7.05 37.41
CA CYS A 15 19.49 -6.48 36.40
C CYS A 15 20.14 -7.57 35.53
N LYS A 16 20.61 -8.67 36.16
CA LYS A 16 21.17 -9.82 35.43
C LYS A 16 20.16 -10.49 34.51
N ARG A 17 18.89 -10.65 34.93
CA ARG A 17 17.84 -11.24 34.10
C ARG A 17 17.49 -10.36 32.89
N THR A 18 17.45 -9.05 33.08
CA THR A 18 17.20 -8.08 32.00
C THR A 18 18.33 -8.10 30.97
N ILE A 19 19.59 -8.10 31.41
CA ILE A 19 20.75 -8.19 30.51
C ILE A 19 20.73 -9.51 29.71
N ILE A 20 20.44 -10.63 30.37
CA ILE A 20 20.33 -11.94 29.68
C ILE A 20 19.20 -11.90 28.63
N ALA A 21 18.04 -11.32 28.94
CA ALA A 21 16.94 -11.19 27.99
C ALA A 21 17.32 -10.34 26.76
N TYR A 22 18.02 -9.22 26.96
CA TYR A 22 18.53 -8.40 25.86
C TYR A 22 19.59 -9.13 25.03
N CYS A 23 20.49 -9.88 25.65
CA CYS A 23 21.47 -10.70 24.94
C CYS A 23 20.79 -11.78 24.08
N ILE A 24 19.78 -12.48 24.62
CA ILE A 24 19.01 -13.48 23.87
C ILE A 24 18.30 -12.82 22.70
N PHE A 25 17.62 -11.68 22.93
CA PHE A 25 16.95 -10.94 21.87
C PHE A 25 17.92 -10.53 20.76
N PHE A 26 19.08 -9.95 21.12
CA PHE A 26 20.08 -9.53 20.14
C PHE A 26 20.64 -10.73 19.35
N PHE A 27 20.87 -11.87 20.01
CA PHE A 27 21.33 -13.08 19.35
C PHE A 27 20.28 -13.64 18.37
N THR A 28 18.99 -13.61 18.74
CA THR A 28 17.91 -14.03 17.84
C THR A 28 17.80 -13.12 16.61
N VAL A 29 17.92 -11.80 16.78
CA VAL A 29 17.92 -10.84 15.68
C VAL A 29 19.12 -11.08 14.75
N LEU A 30 20.31 -11.33 15.29
CA LEU A 30 21.51 -11.65 14.49
C LEU A 30 21.36 -12.98 13.72
N LEU A 31 20.74 -14.00 14.31
CA LEU A 31 20.48 -15.27 13.64
C LEU A 31 19.46 -15.11 12.50
N ILE A 32 18.39 -14.34 12.73
CA ILE A 32 17.40 -14.02 11.71
C ILE A 32 18.06 -13.22 10.57
N TRP A 33 18.89 -12.24 10.90
CA TRP A 33 19.64 -11.46 9.90
C TRP A 33 20.55 -12.36 9.05
N LYS A 34 21.36 -13.22 9.69
CA LYS A 34 22.25 -14.15 8.97
C LYS A 34 21.48 -15.13 8.09
N TYR A 35 20.33 -15.61 8.56
CA TYR A 35 19.47 -16.48 7.77
C TYR A 35 18.93 -15.76 6.53
N HIS A 36 18.49 -14.52 6.70
CA HIS A 36 17.99 -13.68 5.61
C HIS A 36 19.09 -13.32 4.60
N GLU A 37 20.31 -13.04 5.06
CA GLU A 37 21.46 -12.80 4.17
C GLU A 37 21.79 -14.04 3.33
N LYS A 38 21.69 -15.23 3.92
CA LYS A 38 21.91 -16.49 3.21
C LYS A 38 20.80 -16.78 2.21
N SER A 39 19.54 -16.48 2.51
CA SER A 39 18.44 -16.68 1.56
C SER A 39 18.56 -15.75 0.34
N ILE A 40 18.99 -14.49 0.54
CA ILE A 40 19.25 -13.55 -0.56
C ILE A 40 20.34 -14.10 -1.50
N LYS A 41 21.44 -14.63 -0.95
CA LYS A 41 22.54 -15.18 -1.76
C LYS A 41 22.10 -16.38 -2.60
N ILE A 42 21.24 -17.24 -2.05
CA ILE A 42 20.68 -18.40 -2.77
C ILE A 42 19.76 -17.93 -3.91
N GLU A 43 18.97 -16.89 -3.67
CA GLU A 43 18.06 -16.31 -4.68
C GLU A 43 18.84 -15.62 -5.81
N GLU A 44 19.96 -14.95 -5.52
CA GLU A 44 20.87 -14.39 -6.53
C GLU A 44 21.58 -15.48 -7.38
N GLU A 45 21.98 -16.62 -6.77
CA GLU A 45 22.52 -17.77 -7.52
C GLU A 45 21.46 -18.45 -8.40
N GLU A 46 20.20 -18.53 -7.94
CA GLU A 46 19.12 -19.13 -8.72
C GLU A 46 18.70 -18.23 -9.90
N ASP A 47 18.70 -16.91 -9.72
CA ASP A 47 18.40 -15.93 -10.76
C ASP A 47 19.49 -15.87 -11.83
N THR A 48 20.77 -15.93 -11.44
CA THR A 48 21.89 -15.99 -12.39
C THR A 48 21.87 -17.28 -13.21
N LEU A 49 21.51 -18.41 -12.59
CA LEU A 49 21.36 -19.70 -13.30
C LEU A 49 20.19 -19.68 -14.30
N LYS A 50 19.04 -19.11 -13.93
CA LYS A 50 17.88 -18.95 -14.83
C LYS A 50 18.18 -18.00 -16.00
N GLN A 51 18.94 -16.93 -15.76
CA GLN A 51 19.34 -16.00 -16.82
C GLN A 51 20.27 -16.67 -17.84
N ILE A 52 21.22 -17.50 -17.40
CA ILE A 52 22.12 -18.28 -18.28
C ILE A 52 21.33 -19.30 -19.13
N ILE A 53 20.33 -19.98 -18.54
CA ILE A 53 19.47 -20.94 -19.26
C ILE A 53 18.56 -20.24 -20.30
N SER A 54 18.15 -18.99 -20.03
CA SER A 54 17.37 -18.19 -21.00
C SER A 54 18.21 -17.66 -22.17
N LEU A 55 19.51 -17.39 -21.96
CA LEU A 55 20.41 -16.87 -22.99
C LEU A 55 20.86 -17.96 -23.97
N SER A 56 20.99 -19.20 -23.49
CA SER A 56 21.33 -20.35 -24.34
C SER A 56 20.17 -20.82 -25.23
N SER A 57 18.92 -20.52 -24.86
CA SER A 57 17.73 -20.80 -25.67
C SER A 57 17.43 -19.71 -26.72
N LEU A 58 18.01 -18.51 -26.60
CA LEU A 58 17.90 -17.44 -27.60
C LEU A 58 19.00 -17.43 -28.68
N THR A 59 20.09 -18.17 -28.50
CA THR A 59 21.23 -18.16 -29.44
C THR A 59 21.08 -19.12 -30.62
N THR A 60 20.02 -19.92 -30.69
CA THR A 60 19.80 -20.88 -31.80
C THR A 60 18.92 -20.32 -32.93
N THR A 61 18.28 -19.16 -32.78
CA THR A 61 17.26 -18.69 -33.75
C THR A 61 17.55 -17.36 -34.46
N HIS A 62 18.68 -16.70 -34.19
CA HIS A 62 19.08 -15.47 -34.89
C HIS A 62 20.36 -15.68 -35.72
N ARG A 63 20.24 -16.41 -36.83
CA ARG A 63 21.28 -16.48 -37.87
C ARG A 63 20.72 -16.34 -39.28
N THR A 64 19.77 -15.43 -39.51
CA THR A 64 19.42 -15.05 -40.89
C THR A 64 18.71 -13.69 -40.98
N THR A 65 19.33 -12.58 -40.56
CA THR A 65 18.99 -11.25 -41.09
C THR A 65 20.09 -10.23 -40.76
N THR A 66 21.23 -10.34 -41.45
CA THR A 66 22.20 -9.25 -41.57
C THR A 66 22.23 -8.82 -43.02
N ARG A 67 21.54 -7.71 -43.32
CA ARG A 67 21.87 -6.71 -44.35
C ARG A 67 20.62 -5.86 -44.57
N ILE A 68 20.70 -4.60 -44.17
CA ILE A 68 20.31 -3.40 -44.93
C ILE A 68 20.06 -2.25 -43.94
N HIS A 69 20.73 -1.12 -44.23
CA HIS A 69 20.60 0.23 -43.68
C HIS A 69 21.30 0.60 -42.36
N GLU A 70 22.60 0.89 -42.51
CA GLU A 70 23.26 2.05 -41.91
C GLU A 70 22.58 3.38 -42.29
N ASN A 71 22.84 4.38 -41.44
CA ASN A 71 22.60 5.83 -41.56
C ASN A 71 21.32 6.40 -40.94
N GLN A 72 21.38 6.71 -39.65
CA GLN A 72 21.19 8.09 -39.17
C GLN A 72 21.58 8.22 -37.69
N LYS A 73 22.73 8.88 -37.45
CA LYS A 73 23.12 9.44 -36.16
C LYS A 73 22.35 10.74 -35.94
N GLN A 74 21.44 10.76 -34.96
CA GLN A 74 21.10 11.99 -34.24
C GLN A 74 20.75 11.62 -32.79
N THR A 75 21.74 11.83 -31.92
CA THR A 75 21.69 11.54 -30.49
C THR A 75 20.91 12.64 -29.77
N ASN A 76 19.64 12.38 -29.49
CA ASN A 76 18.99 12.93 -28.29
C ASN A 76 19.35 11.98 -27.12
N PRO A 77 19.67 12.49 -25.91
CA PRO A 77 19.82 11.61 -24.77
C PRO A 77 18.45 11.01 -24.45
N ILE A 78 18.22 9.79 -24.93
CA ILE A 78 17.12 8.94 -24.46
C ILE A 78 17.41 8.74 -22.98
N THR A 79 16.70 9.48 -22.12
CA THR A 79 16.58 9.13 -20.71
C THR A 79 15.95 7.75 -20.68
N PHE A 80 16.79 6.71 -20.59
CA PHE A 80 16.37 5.36 -20.27
C PHE A 80 15.76 5.44 -18.87
N ILE A 81 14.45 5.62 -18.80
CA ILE A 81 13.70 5.40 -17.57
C ILE A 81 13.79 3.89 -17.39
N GLU A 82 14.76 3.43 -16.58
CA GLU A 82 14.77 2.04 -16.14
C GLU A 82 13.37 1.71 -15.62
N PRO A 83 12.66 0.74 -16.21
CA PRO A 83 11.42 0.27 -15.62
C PRO A 83 11.78 -0.22 -14.23
N ASN A 84 11.11 0.31 -13.20
CA ASN A 84 11.40 -0.04 -11.82
C ASN A 84 11.38 -1.57 -11.73
N ARG A 85 12.46 -2.21 -11.26
CA ARG A 85 12.61 -3.68 -11.23
C ARG A 85 11.39 -4.35 -10.58
N LEU A 86 10.77 -3.64 -9.63
CA LEU A 86 9.54 -4.04 -8.95
C LEU A 86 8.27 -3.96 -9.82
N ASP A 87 8.15 -3.00 -10.72
CA ASP A 87 7.00 -2.90 -11.66
C ASP A 87 7.03 -4.06 -12.65
N TYR A 88 8.22 -4.36 -13.17
CA TYR A 88 8.44 -5.53 -14.03
C TYR A 88 8.15 -6.83 -13.28
N TRP A 89 8.64 -6.95 -12.04
CA TRP A 89 8.40 -8.12 -11.19
C TRP A 89 6.90 -8.28 -10.88
N LEU A 90 6.19 -7.23 -10.49
CA LEU A 90 4.76 -7.29 -10.19
C LEU A 90 3.93 -7.65 -11.42
N LYS A 91 4.25 -7.07 -12.59
CA LYS A 91 3.55 -7.40 -13.83
C LYS A 91 3.73 -8.87 -14.19
N ASN A 92 4.93 -9.42 -14.03
CA ASN A 92 5.26 -10.80 -14.39
C ASN A 92 4.79 -11.82 -13.35
N ASN A 93 4.81 -11.47 -12.06
CA ASN A 93 4.45 -12.36 -10.96
C ASN A 93 3.01 -12.20 -10.47
N SER A 94 2.25 -11.22 -10.98
CA SER A 94 0.83 -11.03 -10.62
C SER A 94 0.00 -12.31 -10.77
N LYS A 95 0.23 -13.08 -11.84
CA LYS A 95 -0.41 -14.38 -12.08
C LYS A 95 -0.02 -15.43 -11.04
N THR A 96 1.26 -15.49 -10.67
CA THR A 96 1.79 -16.38 -9.64
C THR A 96 1.23 -16.06 -8.26
N LEU A 97 1.08 -14.77 -7.94
CA LEU A 97 0.45 -14.28 -6.71
C LEU A 97 -1.08 -14.43 -6.73
N GLY A 98 -1.67 -14.74 -7.89
CA GLY A 98 -3.10 -14.81 -8.10
C GLY A 98 -3.81 -13.46 -8.04
N ILE A 99 -3.08 -12.34 -8.13
CA ILE A 99 -3.61 -10.97 -8.01
C ILE A 99 -4.08 -10.47 -9.38
N ASN A 100 -5.29 -9.93 -9.43
CA ASN A 100 -5.83 -9.29 -10.62
C ASN A 100 -5.41 -7.81 -10.67
N LEU A 101 -4.15 -7.58 -11.06
CA LEU A 101 -3.57 -6.23 -11.11
C LEU A 101 -4.34 -5.30 -12.05
N THR A 102 -4.81 -5.79 -13.20
CA THR A 102 -5.64 -5.01 -14.13
C THR A 102 -6.92 -4.53 -13.46
N ALA A 103 -7.60 -5.39 -12.71
CA ALA A 103 -8.78 -4.98 -11.96
C ALA A 103 -8.44 -3.94 -10.88
N ILE A 104 -7.27 -4.02 -10.23
CA ILE A 104 -6.86 -3.00 -9.23
C ILE A 104 -6.60 -1.64 -9.87
N LEU A 105 -5.84 -1.62 -10.97
CA LEU A 105 -5.38 -0.39 -11.63
C LEU A 105 -6.45 0.31 -12.48
N THR A 106 -7.52 -0.39 -12.86
CA THR A 106 -8.61 0.20 -13.64
C THR A 106 -9.37 1.25 -12.83
N PRO A 107 -9.70 2.42 -13.44
CA PRO A 107 -10.54 3.42 -12.81
C PRO A 107 -11.85 2.82 -12.31
N LYS A 108 -12.31 3.30 -11.16
CA LYS A 108 -13.55 2.85 -10.53
C LYS A 108 -14.74 3.69 -10.99
N ARG A 109 -15.87 3.62 -10.27
CA ARG A 109 -17.09 4.35 -10.64
C ARG A 109 -16.81 5.84 -10.81
N ARG A 110 -17.21 6.39 -11.97
CA ARG A 110 -17.07 7.83 -12.27
C ARG A 110 -17.79 8.66 -11.20
N GLY A 111 -17.17 9.77 -10.78
CA GLY A 111 -17.74 10.68 -9.78
C GLY A 111 -17.73 10.17 -8.34
N LYS A 112 -17.29 8.93 -8.06
CA LYS A 112 -17.21 8.39 -6.69
C LYS A 112 -15.76 8.26 -6.24
N TYR A 113 -15.42 8.94 -5.14
CA TYR A 113 -14.06 9.04 -4.62
C TYR A 113 -13.99 8.70 -3.13
N LEU A 114 -12.85 8.12 -2.75
CA LEU A 114 -12.42 7.94 -1.38
C LEU A 114 -11.03 8.56 -1.23
N VAL A 115 -10.94 9.63 -0.44
CA VAL A 115 -9.74 10.45 -0.30
C VAL A 115 -9.18 10.24 1.09
N TYR A 116 -7.99 9.66 1.21
CA TYR A 116 -7.25 9.69 2.46
C TYR A 116 -6.83 11.12 2.74
N VAL A 117 -7.19 11.67 3.90
CA VAL A 117 -6.78 13.01 4.31
C VAL A 117 -6.01 12.99 5.61
N CYS A 118 -4.99 13.84 5.67
CA CYS A 118 -4.34 14.17 6.92
C CYS A 118 -3.99 15.66 7.00
N HIS A 119 -4.76 16.38 7.82
CA HIS A 119 -4.52 17.79 8.09
C HIS A 119 -3.83 18.00 9.44
N GLU A 120 -4.20 17.25 10.48
CA GLU A 120 -3.67 17.41 11.84
C GLU A 120 -3.76 16.09 12.61
N ASN A 121 -2.82 15.82 13.51
CA ASN A 121 -2.88 14.74 14.52
C ASN A 121 -3.19 13.32 13.98
N CYS A 122 -2.67 12.95 12.81
CA CYS A 122 -2.87 11.60 12.23
C CYS A 122 -1.86 10.54 12.72
N GLY A 123 -1.12 10.82 13.80
CA GLY A 123 -0.03 9.98 14.27
C GLY A 123 1.24 10.08 13.41
N GLY A 124 2.12 9.09 13.59
CA GLY A 124 3.40 8.99 12.89
C GLY A 124 3.27 8.49 11.44
N TRP A 125 4.37 8.43 10.70
CA TRP A 125 4.37 7.94 9.32
C TRP A 125 3.84 6.50 9.18
N GLY A 126 4.15 5.62 10.13
CA GLY A 126 3.61 4.25 10.15
C GLY A 126 2.08 4.21 10.30
N ASP A 127 1.51 5.07 11.14
CA ASP A 127 0.06 5.19 11.33
C ASP A 127 -0.63 5.69 10.06
N ARG A 128 -0.03 6.67 9.39
CA ARG A 128 -0.54 7.22 8.13
C ARG A 128 -0.48 6.19 7.01
N LEU A 129 0.65 5.50 6.86
CA LEU A 129 0.78 4.43 5.87
C LEU A 129 -0.26 3.34 6.12
N ARG A 130 -0.46 2.92 7.37
CA ARG A 130 -1.52 1.97 7.73
C ARG A 130 -2.91 2.45 7.32
N GLY A 131 -3.22 3.73 7.58
CA GLY A 131 -4.47 4.35 7.17
C GLY A 131 -4.64 4.42 5.65
N ILE A 132 -3.59 4.82 4.92
CA ILE A 132 -3.55 4.88 3.45
C ILE A 132 -3.81 3.49 2.87
N MET A 133 -3.09 2.46 3.31
CA MET A 133 -3.25 1.09 2.78
C MET A 133 -4.65 0.55 3.07
N SER A 134 -5.19 0.82 4.27
CA SER A 134 -6.53 0.39 4.65
C SER A 134 -7.61 1.06 3.82
N LEU A 135 -7.48 2.37 3.56
CA LEU A 135 -8.42 3.09 2.71
C LEU A 135 -8.26 2.78 1.23
N PHE A 136 -7.04 2.51 0.75
CA PHE A 136 -6.83 2.06 -0.62
C PHE A 136 -7.57 0.74 -0.86
N MET A 137 -7.40 -0.23 0.03
CA MET A 137 -8.14 -1.48 -0.04
C MET A 137 -9.65 -1.26 0.05
N LEU A 138 -10.11 -0.41 0.97
CA LEU A 138 -11.52 -0.08 1.10
C LEU A 138 -12.05 0.55 -0.18
N SER A 139 -11.30 1.41 -0.87
CA SER A 139 -11.69 2.01 -2.15
C SER A 139 -11.99 0.94 -3.22
N LEU A 140 -11.20 -0.13 -3.26
CA LEU A 140 -11.40 -1.28 -4.17
C LEU A 140 -12.68 -2.03 -3.81
N MET A 141 -12.98 -2.19 -2.52
CA MET A 141 -14.21 -2.84 -2.05
C MET A 141 -15.46 -2.01 -2.33
N LEU A 142 -15.33 -0.69 -2.46
CA LEU A 142 -16.44 0.24 -2.67
C LEU A 142 -16.61 0.69 -4.12
N ASP A 143 -15.73 0.22 -5.01
CA ASP A 143 -15.58 0.74 -6.38
C ASP A 143 -15.55 2.27 -6.40
N ARG A 144 -14.70 2.86 -5.54
CA ARG A 144 -14.43 4.30 -5.49
C ARG A 144 -13.00 4.58 -5.94
N ASN A 145 -12.79 5.67 -6.66
CA ASN A 145 -11.45 6.11 -7.03
C ASN A 145 -10.70 6.57 -5.78
N PHE A 146 -9.47 6.13 -5.61
CA PHE A 146 -8.68 6.45 -4.44
C PHE A 146 -7.80 7.66 -4.67
N ARG A 147 -7.70 8.53 -3.66
CA ARG A 147 -6.78 9.66 -3.66
C ARG A 147 -6.11 9.82 -2.30
N ILE A 148 -4.98 10.51 -2.30
CA ILE A 148 -4.25 10.86 -1.09
C ILE A 148 -4.04 12.37 -1.07
N GLU A 149 -4.49 13.02 0.00
CA GLU A 149 -4.34 14.45 0.26
C GLU A 149 -3.75 14.63 1.66
N ILE A 150 -2.41 14.72 1.74
CA ILE A 150 -1.70 14.96 3.00
C ILE A 150 -0.95 16.28 2.87
N THR A 151 -1.38 17.25 3.68
CA THR A 151 -0.78 18.59 3.70
C THR A 151 0.08 18.82 4.95
N HIS A 152 0.06 17.90 5.92
CA HIS A 152 0.75 18.04 7.20
C HIS A 152 1.47 16.75 7.62
N PRO A 153 2.70 16.83 8.20
CA PRO A 153 3.49 18.02 8.49
C PRO A 153 4.18 18.60 7.24
N CYS A 154 4.18 17.85 6.15
CA CYS A 154 4.65 18.29 4.85
C CYS A 154 3.78 17.65 3.76
N ASN A 155 3.84 18.20 2.55
CA ASN A 155 3.15 17.65 1.41
C ASN A 155 3.75 16.28 1.05
N LEU A 156 2.91 15.24 0.96
CA LEU A 156 3.35 13.88 0.62
C LEU A 156 4.11 13.83 -0.70
N THR A 157 3.70 14.64 -1.67
CA THR A 157 4.28 14.65 -3.03
C THR A 157 5.74 15.10 -3.05
N HIS A 158 6.22 15.73 -1.97
CA HIS A 158 7.64 16.08 -1.82
C HIS A 158 8.51 14.85 -1.49
N ILE A 159 7.91 13.77 -0.96
CA ILE A 159 8.62 12.59 -0.47
C ILE A 159 8.29 11.36 -1.33
N LEU A 160 7.02 11.15 -1.68
CA LEU A 160 6.55 10.00 -2.44
C LEU A 160 5.85 10.48 -3.71
N ARG A 161 6.06 9.74 -4.80
CA ARG A 161 5.36 9.98 -6.07
C ARG A 161 4.42 8.82 -6.39
N PRO A 162 3.33 9.07 -7.15
CA PRO A 162 2.50 7.98 -7.64
C PRO A 162 3.32 7.00 -8.49
N ASN A 163 3.01 5.71 -8.35
CA ASN A 163 3.58 4.65 -9.18
C ASN A 163 2.53 4.07 -10.16
N LEU A 164 2.22 2.77 -10.05
CA LEU A 164 1.27 2.08 -10.92
C LEU A 164 -0.15 2.64 -10.80
N TYR A 165 -0.52 3.08 -9.60
CA TYR A 165 -1.80 3.73 -9.32
C TYR A 165 -1.62 5.23 -9.09
N ASN A 166 -2.22 6.03 -9.97
CA ASN A 166 -2.14 7.48 -9.86
C ASN A 166 -3.15 8.04 -8.85
N TRP A 167 -2.74 8.15 -7.59
CA TRP A 167 -3.56 8.70 -6.49
C TRP A 167 -3.56 10.24 -6.43
N GLU A 168 -2.83 10.92 -7.31
CA GLU A 168 -2.79 12.39 -7.39
C GLU A 168 -3.81 12.95 -8.41
N GLN A 169 -4.42 12.11 -9.25
CA GLN A 169 -5.37 12.54 -10.30
C GLN A 169 -6.46 13.46 -9.76
N PRO A 170 -6.77 14.60 -10.40
CA PRO A 170 -7.81 15.50 -9.92
C PRO A 170 -9.17 14.79 -9.80
N ILE A 171 -10.01 15.27 -8.88
CA ILE A 171 -11.39 14.78 -8.77
C ILE A 171 -12.19 15.42 -9.89
N ASP A 172 -12.56 14.62 -10.88
CA ASP A 172 -13.33 15.06 -12.04
C ASP A 172 -14.69 15.60 -11.61
N GLY A 173 -15.01 16.81 -12.06
CA GLY A 173 -16.27 17.47 -11.74
C GLY A 173 -16.38 17.94 -10.29
N LEU A 174 -15.31 17.94 -9.49
CA LEU A 174 -15.36 18.47 -8.12
C LEU A 174 -15.78 19.94 -8.11
N VAL A 175 -15.11 20.75 -8.93
CA VAL A 175 -15.36 22.18 -9.09
C VAL A 175 -15.78 22.45 -10.53
N VAL A 176 -16.95 23.06 -10.68
CA VAL A 176 -17.46 23.52 -11.97
C VAL A 176 -17.45 25.04 -11.96
N VAL A 177 -17.00 25.65 -13.06
CA VAL A 177 -17.07 27.08 -13.28
C VAL A 177 -18.38 27.36 -13.99
N ASP A 178 -19.23 28.19 -13.38
CA ASP A 178 -20.47 28.67 -14.00
C ASP A 178 -20.12 29.50 -15.25
N PRO A 179 -20.63 29.15 -16.44
CA PRO A 179 -20.24 29.81 -17.68
C PRO A 179 -20.71 31.27 -17.78
N ILE A 180 -21.74 31.64 -17.01
CA ILE A 180 -22.30 33.00 -17.03
C ILE A 180 -21.64 33.82 -15.92
N THR A 181 -21.70 33.32 -14.68
CA THR A 181 -21.22 34.11 -13.52
C THR A 181 -19.71 33.99 -13.29
N HIS A 182 -19.03 33.07 -14.00
CA HIS A 182 -17.62 32.73 -13.81
C HIS A 182 -17.29 32.30 -12.36
N ARG A 183 -18.31 31.94 -11.56
CA ARG A 183 -18.14 31.50 -10.18
C ARG A 183 -17.84 30.01 -10.12
N ARG A 184 -16.90 29.64 -9.25
CA ARG A 184 -16.61 28.24 -8.92
C ARG A 184 -17.67 27.69 -7.97
N ARG A 185 -18.27 26.55 -8.30
CA ARG A 185 -19.20 25.81 -7.43
C ARG A 185 -18.76 24.37 -7.31
N PHE A 186 -19.08 23.75 -6.18
CA PHE A 186 -18.89 22.31 -6.02
C PHE A 186 -20.08 21.57 -6.65
N ASN A 187 -19.81 20.62 -7.52
CA ASN A 187 -20.85 19.81 -8.17
C ASN A 187 -20.98 18.42 -7.56
N LEU A 188 -20.03 18.02 -6.71
CA LEU A 188 -20.05 16.74 -6.01
C LEU A 188 -20.38 16.93 -4.53
N THR A 189 -21.18 16.00 -3.99
CA THR A 189 -21.46 15.93 -2.55
C THR A 189 -20.23 15.42 -1.79
N ARG A 190 -19.99 15.94 -0.58
CA ARG A 190 -18.74 15.71 0.15
C ARG A 190 -19.00 15.45 1.62
N LYS A 191 -18.25 14.51 2.21
CA LYS A 191 -18.29 14.22 3.64
C LYS A 191 -16.91 14.00 4.21
N MET A 192 -16.65 14.59 5.37
CA MET A 192 -15.44 14.38 6.16
C MET A 192 -15.70 13.32 7.23
N LEU A 193 -14.85 12.29 7.26
CA LEU A 193 -14.91 11.16 8.17
C LEU A 193 -13.61 11.13 8.98
N ILE A 194 -13.72 11.25 10.30
CA ILE A 194 -12.56 11.21 11.20
C ILE A 194 -12.73 10.04 12.13
N THR A 195 -11.84 9.05 12.00
CA THR A 195 -11.82 7.83 12.82
C THR A 195 -10.50 7.65 13.58
N ALA A 196 -9.65 8.67 13.55
CA ALA A 196 -8.51 8.85 14.46
C ALA A 196 -9.00 8.98 15.93
N PRO A 197 -8.11 8.99 16.95
CA PRO A 197 -8.49 8.96 18.37
C PRO A 197 -9.52 10.01 18.82
N ASN A 198 -9.55 11.18 18.17
CA ASN A 198 -10.48 12.27 18.47
C ASN A 198 -11.72 12.29 17.54
N GLY A 199 -12.02 11.16 16.89
CA GLY A 199 -13.15 11.03 15.96
C GLY A 199 -14.51 11.09 16.65
N ARG A 200 -15.53 11.58 15.93
CA ARG A 200 -16.90 11.61 16.44
C ARG A 200 -17.42 10.20 16.68
N LYS A 201 -18.05 9.96 17.84
CA LYS A 201 -18.60 8.64 18.22
C LYS A 201 -19.54 8.06 17.16
N GLU A 202 -20.39 8.90 16.56
CA GLU A 202 -21.31 8.51 15.48
C GLU A 202 -20.56 7.92 14.26
N VAL A 203 -19.49 8.58 13.82
CA VAL A 203 -18.68 8.10 12.69
C VAL A 203 -18.04 6.76 13.04
N LEU A 204 -17.51 6.62 14.25
CA LEU A 204 -16.92 5.37 14.74
C LEU A 204 -17.95 4.23 14.76
N THR A 205 -19.17 4.50 15.24
CA THR A 205 -20.28 3.53 15.24
C THR A 205 -20.67 3.14 13.81
N ASN A 206 -20.80 4.11 12.90
CA ASN A 206 -21.14 3.86 11.51
C ASN A 206 -20.07 3.03 10.78
N VAL A 207 -18.78 3.31 11.01
CA VAL A 207 -17.69 2.48 10.49
C VAL A 207 -17.79 1.07 11.03
N SER A 208 -18.02 0.89 12.34
CA SER A 208 -18.23 -0.43 12.93
C SER A 208 -19.38 -1.18 12.25
N GLN A 209 -20.49 -0.51 11.94
CA GLN A 209 -21.61 -1.12 11.21
C GLN A 209 -21.24 -1.53 9.77
N ILE A 210 -20.41 -0.76 9.06
CA ILE A 210 -19.92 -1.13 7.72
C ILE A 210 -19.04 -2.37 7.79
N LEU A 211 -18.15 -2.39 8.79
CA LEU A 211 -17.15 -3.44 8.96
C LEU A 211 -17.78 -4.75 9.44
N HIS A 212 -18.75 -4.70 10.36
CA HIS A 212 -19.29 -5.88 11.04
C HIS A 212 -20.75 -6.22 10.67
N ASN A 213 -21.61 -5.23 10.43
CA ASN A 213 -23.05 -5.45 10.28
C ASN A 213 -23.49 -5.55 8.82
N ASN A 214 -22.56 -5.95 7.93
CA ASN A 214 -22.92 -6.32 6.55
C ASN A 214 -23.64 -5.19 5.78
N ARG A 215 -23.38 -3.92 6.13
CA ARG A 215 -23.93 -2.77 5.42
C ARG A 215 -22.93 -2.24 4.39
N SER A 216 -23.42 -1.87 3.22
CA SER A 216 -22.61 -1.13 2.24
C SER A 216 -22.31 0.27 2.76
N ILE A 217 -21.14 0.83 2.47
CA ILE A 217 -20.87 2.24 2.79
C ILE A 217 -21.90 3.19 2.16
N ASP A 218 -22.35 2.87 0.94
CA ASP A 218 -23.22 3.75 0.14
C ASP A 218 -24.63 3.88 0.75
N SER A 219 -25.03 2.95 1.64
CA SER A 219 -26.29 3.05 2.39
C SER A 219 -26.19 3.92 3.64
N ILE A 220 -24.97 4.20 4.12
CA ILE A 220 -24.72 5.07 5.27
C ILE A 220 -24.25 6.46 4.81
N TRP A 221 -23.37 6.49 3.81
CA TRP A 221 -22.77 7.68 3.22
C TRP A 221 -22.89 7.60 1.69
N SER A 222 -23.93 8.23 1.16
CA SER A 222 -24.23 8.27 -0.27
C SER A 222 -23.37 9.30 -1.02
N GLU A 223 -22.59 10.11 -0.30
CA GLU A 223 -21.83 11.22 -0.86
C GLU A 223 -20.82 10.76 -1.92
N ASP A 224 -20.58 11.65 -2.87
CA ASP A 224 -19.72 11.40 -4.02
C ASP A 224 -18.25 11.30 -3.61
N VAL A 225 -17.81 12.23 -2.75
CA VAL A 225 -16.44 12.28 -2.24
C VAL A 225 -16.44 12.09 -0.73
N LEU A 226 -15.79 11.01 -0.28
CA LEU A 226 -15.56 10.75 1.13
C LEU A 226 -14.12 11.10 1.47
N TYR A 227 -13.91 12.17 2.22
CA TYR A 227 -12.62 12.52 2.81
C TYR A 227 -12.51 11.79 4.14
N TRP A 228 -11.47 10.98 4.32
CA TRP A 228 -11.36 10.11 5.48
C TRP A 228 -9.96 10.17 6.12
N ALA A 229 -9.91 10.66 7.35
CA ALA A 229 -8.75 10.64 8.23
C ALA A 229 -8.80 9.44 9.18
N THR A 230 -7.83 8.54 9.07
CA THR A 230 -7.77 7.34 9.91
C THR A 230 -6.34 6.84 10.10
N ASN A 231 -6.05 6.27 11.26
CA ASN A 231 -4.86 5.48 11.55
C ASN A 231 -5.19 4.00 11.81
N LYS A 232 -6.42 3.59 11.50
CA LYS A 232 -6.93 2.24 11.77
C LYS A 232 -6.64 1.29 10.62
N ASP A 233 -6.41 0.04 10.98
CA ASP A 233 -6.38 -1.09 10.07
C ASP A 233 -7.81 -1.65 9.90
N TYR A 234 -8.26 -1.79 8.65
CA TYR A 234 -9.56 -2.37 8.31
C TYR A 234 -9.49 -3.73 7.59
N PHE A 235 -8.28 -4.26 7.35
CA PHE A 235 -8.05 -5.46 6.56
C PHE A 235 -8.76 -6.69 7.14
N TYR A 236 -8.56 -6.93 8.43
CA TYR A 236 -9.14 -8.10 9.08
C TYR A 236 -10.66 -8.06 9.06
N GLN A 237 -11.27 -6.90 9.33
CA GLN A 237 -12.72 -6.76 9.37
C GLN A 237 -13.33 -6.85 7.97
N LEU A 238 -12.71 -6.22 6.97
CA LEU A 238 -13.20 -6.24 5.58
C LEU A 238 -13.06 -7.63 4.94
N SER A 239 -12.00 -8.39 5.24
CA SER A 239 -11.80 -9.73 4.70
C SER A 239 -12.83 -10.75 5.22
N ASN A 240 -13.30 -10.54 6.46
CA ASN A 240 -14.35 -11.34 7.10
C ASN A 240 -15.78 -10.87 6.78
N ASN A 241 -15.94 -9.69 6.19
CA ASN A 241 -17.24 -9.13 5.84
C ASN A 241 -17.85 -9.85 4.62
N ILE A 242 -19.10 -10.30 4.74
CA ILE A 242 -19.74 -11.16 3.73
C ILE A 242 -19.91 -10.43 2.39
N PHE A 243 -20.15 -9.12 2.42
CA PHE A 243 -20.33 -8.30 1.22
C PHE A 243 -19.03 -8.10 0.46
N TYR A 244 -17.96 -7.80 1.19
CA TYR A 244 -16.67 -7.46 0.57
C TYR A 244 -15.84 -8.69 0.24
N ARG A 245 -16.00 -9.82 0.95
CA ARG A 245 -15.23 -11.06 0.70
C ARG A 245 -15.31 -11.54 -0.75
N LYS A 246 -16.43 -11.34 -1.45
CA LYS A 246 -16.56 -11.67 -2.88
C LYS A 246 -15.65 -10.80 -3.75
N LYS A 247 -15.53 -9.50 -3.44
CA LYS A 247 -14.62 -8.58 -4.13
C LYS A 247 -13.15 -8.88 -3.84
N PHE A 248 -12.82 -9.25 -2.61
CA PHE A 248 -11.47 -9.72 -2.30
C PHE A 248 -11.04 -10.90 -3.18
N LYS A 249 -11.96 -11.84 -3.46
CA LYS A 249 -11.69 -12.94 -4.39
C LYS A 249 -11.53 -12.45 -5.83
N SER A 250 -12.35 -11.51 -6.30
CA SER A 250 -12.23 -11.00 -7.68
C SER A 250 -10.93 -10.24 -7.95
N TYR A 251 -10.38 -9.58 -6.92
CA TYR A 251 -9.07 -8.95 -7.00
C TYR A 251 -7.90 -9.91 -6.76
N GLY A 252 -8.17 -11.16 -6.39
CA GLY A 252 -7.10 -12.12 -6.08
C GLY A 252 -6.41 -11.89 -4.73
N ILE A 253 -7.02 -11.11 -3.85
CA ILE A 253 -6.44 -10.71 -2.55
C ILE A 253 -6.69 -11.80 -1.50
N ILE A 254 -7.81 -12.53 -1.57
CA ILE A 254 -8.07 -13.71 -0.74
C ILE A 254 -7.99 -14.95 -1.64
N THR A 255 -6.79 -15.50 -1.80
CA THR A 255 -6.59 -16.83 -2.36
C THR A 255 -6.66 -17.90 -1.26
N LYS A 256 -6.71 -19.17 -1.67
CA LYS A 256 -6.78 -20.39 -0.83
C LYS A 256 -5.72 -20.44 0.30
N TYR A 257 -4.70 -19.58 0.25
CA TYR A 257 -3.52 -19.58 1.13
C TYR A 257 -3.50 -18.48 2.20
N ASN A 258 -4.57 -17.70 2.38
CA ASN A 258 -4.59 -16.55 3.30
C ASN A 258 -3.38 -15.64 3.07
N ILE A 259 -3.39 -14.83 2.00
CA ILE A 259 -2.36 -13.80 1.81
C ILE A 259 -2.28 -12.99 3.12
N LYS A 260 -1.18 -13.19 3.86
CA LYS A 260 -0.98 -12.52 5.14
C LYS A 260 -0.91 -11.02 4.89
N LEU A 261 -1.39 -10.23 5.85
CA LEU A 261 -1.28 -8.76 5.84
C LEU A 261 0.15 -8.29 5.46
N GLU A 262 1.14 -9.09 5.87
CA GLU A 262 2.57 -8.97 5.57
C GLU A 262 2.91 -8.88 4.07
N ILE A 263 2.11 -9.47 3.18
CA ILE A 263 2.31 -9.42 1.72
C ILE A 263 1.51 -8.28 1.09
N LEU A 264 0.31 -7.99 1.61
CA LEU A 264 -0.55 -6.93 1.06
C LEU A 264 0.02 -5.54 1.28
N PHE A 265 0.67 -5.30 2.41
CA PHE A 265 1.29 -4.02 2.69
C PHE A 265 2.39 -3.66 1.68
N PRO A 266 3.44 -4.48 1.46
CA PRO A 266 4.48 -4.16 0.48
C PRO A 266 3.93 -4.13 -0.95
N LEU A 267 2.94 -4.96 -1.29
CA LEU A 267 2.26 -4.92 -2.58
C LEU A 267 1.56 -3.57 -2.81
N PHE A 268 0.72 -3.12 -1.88
CA PHE A 268 0.00 -1.86 -2.03
C PHE A 268 0.94 -0.66 -1.96
N TYR A 269 1.98 -0.73 -1.14
CA TYR A 269 3.04 0.26 -1.15
C TYR A 269 3.67 0.38 -2.54
N ALA A 270 4.06 -0.74 -3.15
CA ALA A 270 4.64 -0.77 -4.49
C ALA A 270 3.67 -0.29 -5.58
N ILE A 271 2.37 -0.59 -5.45
CA ILE A 271 1.35 -0.10 -6.39
C ILE A 271 1.18 1.42 -6.29
N LEU A 272 1.18 1.97 -5.07
CA LEU A 272 0.90 3.37 -4.83
C LEU A 272 2.14 4.26 -5.01
N PHE A 273 3.30 3.83 -4.52
CA PHE A 273 4.44 4.72 -4.31
C PHE A 273 5.69 4.27 -5.08
N ARG A 274 6.39 5.26 -5.63
CA ARG A 274 7.72 5.15 -6.23
C ARG A 274 8.76 5.81 -5.33
#